data_AF-A0A518H750-F1
#
_entry.id   AF-A0A518H750-F1
#
_cell.length_a   1.000
_cell.length_b   1.000
_cell.length_c   1.000
_cell.angle_alpha   90.00
_cell.angle_beta   90.00
_cell.angle_gamma   90.00
#
_symmetry.space_group_name_H-M   'P 1'
#
loop_
_entity.id
_entity.type
_entity.pdbx_description
1 polymer ?
#
loop_
_entity_poly.entity_id
_entity_poly.type
_entity_poly.pdbx_seq_one_letter_code
_entity_poly.pdbx_strand_id
1 'polypeptide(L)'
;MTIRRAALAAALLSACAAGCGNQPPPTRSLDEEAARRVLAEALEGWKAGRPHAEPSEADPTLRVADEDWLAGARLSSYAVLPGDRAVGPSLACPVALELVEPGGRRVEKRVTYAVGTDPNPSVIRQD
;
A
#
# COMPACT_ATOMS: atom_id res chain seq x y z
N MET A 1 -2.56 -64.42 25.85
CA MET A 1 -3.70 -63.50 25.58
C MET A 1 -3.19 -62.06 25.59
N THR A 2 -2.42 -61.65 24.58
CA THR A 2 -1.64 -60.38 24.61
C THR A 2 -1.40 -59.80 23.21
N ILE A 3 -2.37 -59.88 22.29
CA ILE A 3 -2.20 -59.37 20.90
C ILE A 3 -3.21 -58.26 20.55
N ARG A 4 -4.14 -57.91 21.45
CA ARG A 4 -5.25 -56.98 21.13
C ARG A 4 -5.00 -55.49 21.40
N ARG A 5 -3.87 -55.11 21.98
CA ARG A 5 -3.61 -53.70 22.37
C ARG A 5 -2.71 -52.93 21.39
N ALA A 6 -2.02 -53.62 20.48
CA ALA A 6 -1.06 -52.98 19.58
C ALA A 6 -1.69 -52.36 18.32
N ALA A 7 -2.92 -52.74 17.96
CA ALA A 7 -3.53 -52.32 16.70
C ALA A 7 -4.26 -50.96 16.76
N LEU A 8 -4.63 -50.47 17.95
CA LEU A 8 -5.37 -49.20 18.09
C LEU A 8 -4.47 -47.97 18.20
N ALA A 9 -3.20 -48.12 18.56
CA ALA A 9 -2.26 -47.00 18.68
C ALA A 9 -1.67 -46.56 17.33
N ALA A 10 -1.68 -47.43 16.32
CA ALA A 10 -1.11 -47.13 15.00
C ALA A 10 -2.05 -46.33 14.08
N ALA A 11 -3.36 -46.34 14.36
CA ALA A 11 -4.36 -45.67 13.51
C ALA A 11 -4.49 -44.16 13.79
N LEU A 12 -4.12 -43.67 14.98
CA LEU A 12 -4.25 -42.25 15.34
C LEU A 12 -3.08 -41.36 14.91
N LEU A 13 -1.92 -41.94 14.55
CA LEU A 13 -0.74 -41.15 14.17
C LEU A 13 -0.70 -40.74 12.68
N SER A 14 -1.59 -41.26 11.85
CA SER A 14 -1.55 -41.05 10.38
C SER A 14 -2.38 -39.86 9.88
N ALA A 15 -3.08 -39.13 10.77
CA ALA A 15 -3.99 -38.05 10.37
C ALA A 15 -3.35 -36.64 10.31
N CYS A 16 -2.07 -36.49 10.68
CA CYS A 16 -1.42 -35.17 10.77
C CYS A 16 -0.65 -34.73 9.51
N ALA A 17 -0.65 -35.51 8.42
CA ALA A 17 0.15 -35.20 7.22
C ALA A 17 -0.60 -34.44 6.11
N ALA A 18 -1.90 -34.18 6.24
CA ALA A 18 -2.70 -33.49 5.22
C ALA A 18 -2.77 -31.95 5.43
N GLY A 19 -1.73 -31.36 6.02
CA GLY A 19 -1.76 -29.97 6.51
C GLY A 19 -0.89 -28.95 5.77
N CYS A 20 -0.21 -29.32 4.68
CA CYS A 20 0.56 -28.36 3.89
C CYS A 20 -0.10 -28.16 2.53
N GLY A 21 -1.20 -27.41 2.52
CA GLY A 21 -1.68 -26.75 1.31
C GLY A 21 -0.62 -25.75 0.86
N ASN A 22 0.37 -26.22 0.10
CA ASN A 22 1.39 -25.40 -0.56
C ASN A 22 0.75 -24.69 -1.76
N GLN A 23 -0.26 -23.87 -1.49
CA GLN A 23 -0.81 -22.98 -2.48
C GLN A 23 0.18 -21.81 -2.57
N PRO A 24 0.81 -21.57 -3.73
CA PRO A 24 1.63 -20.38 -3.89
C PRO A 24 0.78 -19.17 -3.51
N PRO A 25 1.31 -18.20 -2.75
CA PRO A 25 0.58 -16.95 -2.53
C PRO A 25 0.20 -16.40 -3.91
N PRO A 26 -1.03 -15.89 -4.08
CA PRO A 26 -1.43 -15.33 -5.36
C PRO A 26 -0.38 -14.31 -5.79
N THR A 27 0.17 -14.49 -6.99
CA THR A 27 1.05 -13.51 -7.62
C THR A 27 0.23 -12.24 -7.81
N ARG A 28 0.33 -11.30 -6.86
CA ARG A 28 -0.26 -9.97 -6.99
C ARG A 28 0.49 -9.25 -8.11
N SER A 29 -0.12 -9.20 -9.28
CA SER A 29 0.41 -8.41 -10.39
C SER A 29 0.11 -6.94 -10.12
N LEU A 30 1.14 -6.09 -10.16
CA LEU A 30 0.96 -4.66 -10.16
C LEU A 30 0.22 -4.23 -11.44
N ASP A 31 -0.92 -3.56 -11.28
CA ASP A 31 -1.53 -2.77 -12.35
C ASP A 31 -0.98 -1.34 -12.27
N GLU A 32 0.01 -1.04 -13.09
CA GLU A 32 0.67 0.26 -13.08
C GLU A 32 -0.25 1.41 -13.50
N GLU A 33 -1.22 1.14 -14.39
CA GLU A 33 -2.16 2.17 -14.83
C GLU A 33 -3.14 2.51 -13.71
N ALA A 34 -3.65 1.49 -13.01
CA ALA A 34 -4.44 1.68 -11.80
C ALA A 34 -3.65 2.43 -10.72
N ALA A 35 -2.38 2.07 -10.51
CA ALA A 35 -1.53 2.78 -9.56
C ALA A 35 -1.36 4.27 -9.94
N ARG A 36 -1.11 4.59 -11.20
CA ARG A 36 -1.02 5.99 -11.66
C ARG A 36 -2.34 6.76 -11.45
N ARG A 37 -3.49 6.13 -11.69
CA ARG A 37 -4.81 6.74 -11.42
C ARG A 37 -5.02 7.01 -9.92
N VAL A 38 -4.67 6.05 -9.06
CA VAL A 38 -4.74 6.20 -7.60
C VAL A 38 -3.86 7.35 -7.11
N LEU A 39 -2.64 7.48 -7.64
CA LEU A 39 -1.76 8.60 -7.31
C LEU A 39 -2.37 9.94 -7.72
N ALA A 40 -2.90 10.04 -8.93
CA ALA A 40 -3.55 11.25 -9.42
C ALA A 40 -4.76 11.62 -8.55
N GLU A 41 -5.59 10.65 -8.17
CA GLU A 41 -6.74 10.89 -7.28
C GLU A 41 -6.32 11.45 -5.90
N ALA A 42 -5.24 10.90 -5.33
CA ALA A 42 -4.67 11.38 -4.07
C ALA A 42 -4.22 12.84 -4.18
N LEU A 43 -3.38 13.14 -5.18
CA LEU A 43 -2.78 14.47 -5.38
C LEU A 43 -3.82 15.53 -5.77
N GLU A 44 -4.80 15.18 -6.60
CA GLU A 44 -5.93 16.07 -6.89
C GLU A 44 -6.78 16.30 -5.63
N GLY A 45 -6.96 15.29 -4.79
CA GLY A 45 -7.63 15.45 -3.50
C GLY A 45 -6.91 16.42 -2.58
N TRP A 46 -5.60 16.28 -2.46
CA TRP A 46 -4.77 17.18 -1.67
C TRP A 46 -4.84 18.62 -2.20
N LYS A 47 -4.69 18.79 -3.52
CA LYS A 47 -4.75 20.10 -4.19
C LYS A 47 -6.12 20.77 -4.04
N ALA A 48 -7.20 19.99 -4.07
CA ALA A 48 -8.55 20.47 -3.81
C ALA A 48 -8.80 20.81 -2.32
N GLY A 49 -7.84 20.55 -1.44
CA GLY A 49 -7.96 20.80 -0.01
C GLY A 49 -8.80 19.76 0.74
N ARG A 50 -8.99 18.56 0.17
CA ARG A 50 -9.58 17.45 0.93
C ARG A 50 -8.65 17.12 2.11
N PRO A 51 -9.19 16.79 3.28
CA PRO A 51 -8.37 16.28 4.36
C PRO A 51 -7.73 14.96 3.93
N HIS A 52 -6.56 14.66 4.48
CA HIS A 52 -6.03 13.31 4.42
C HIS A 52 -7.00 12.38 5.17
N ALA A 53 -7.17 11.14 4.72
CA ALA A 53 -7.95 10.18 5.48
C ALA A 53 -7.28 9.96 6.85
N GLU A 54 -8.07 10.00 7.92
CA GLU A 54 -7.56 9.75 9.27
C GLU A 54 -6.97 8.34 9.34
N PRO A 55 -5.72 8.17 9.80
CA PRO A 55 -5.11 6.85 9.90
C PRO A 55 -5.89 5.85 10.78
N SER A 56 -6.78 6.34 11.65
CA SER A 56 -7.66 5.53 12.49
C SER A 56 -8.93 5.05 11.81
N GLU A 57 -9.23 5.51 10.59
CA GLU A 57 -10.35 5.00 9.81
C GLU A 57 -10.08 3.53 9.47
N ALA A 58 -11.01 2.65 9.82
CA ALA A 58 -10.78 1.21 9.74
C ALA A 58 -10.69 0.68 8.29
N ASP A 59 -11.22 1.44 7.32
CA ASP A 59 -11.25 1.06 5.91
C ASP A 59 -11.34 2.30 4.99
N PRO A 60 -10.27 3.13 4.91
CA PRO A 60 -10.29 4.27 4.02
C PRO A 60 -10.28 3.77 2.57
N THR A 61 -11.13 4.37 1.72
CA THR A 61 -11.16 4.10 0.28
C THR A 61 -9.79 4.31 -0.39
N LEU A 62 -8.96 5.18 0.19
CA LEU A 62 -7.58 5.43 -0.20
C LEU A 62 -6.74 5.79 1.02
N ARG A 63 -5.74 4.98 1.33
CA ARG A 63 -4.78 5.27 2.40
C ARG A 63 -3.66 6.18 1.89
N VAL A 64 -3.52 7.38 2.46
CA VAL A 64 -2.42 8.30 2.12
C VAL A 64 -1.52 8.51 3.33
N ALA A 65 -0.21 8.45 3.11
CA ALA A 65 0.80 8.82 4.10
C ALA A 65 1.83 9.75 3.46
N ASP A 66 1.69 11.04 3.75
CA ASP A 66 2.59 12.11 3.33
C ASP A 66 2.75 13.09 4.49
N GLU A 67 3.97 13.26 4.99
CA GLU A 67 4.24 14.05 6.19
C GLU A 67 3.96 15.55 6.01
N ASP A 68 4.04 16.09 4.79
CA ASP A 68 3.70 17.49 4.54
C ASP A 68 2.18 17.70 4.54
N TRP A 69 1.44 16.77 3.95
CA TRP A 69 -0.02 16.80 4.00
C TRP A 69 -0.51 16.64 5.45
N LEU A 70 0.08 15.72 6.20
CA LEU A 70 -0.19 15.52 7.64
C LEU A 70 0.16 16.77 8.47
N ALA A 71 1.24 17.47 8.12
CA ALA A 71 1.64 18.73 8.76
C ALA A 71 0.77 19.94 8.36
N GLY A 72 -0.21 19.75 7.48
CA GLY A 72 -1.16 20.80 7.06
C GLY A 72 -0.66 21.66 5.90
N ALA A 73 0.38 21.24 5.17
CA ALA A 73 0.75 21.90 3.92
C ALA A 73 -0.35 21.71 2.87
N ARG A 74 -0.51 22.71 2.00
CA ARG A 74 -1.44 22.67 0.86
C ARG A 74 -0.68 22.46 -0.42
N LEU A 75 -1.11 21.51 -1.24
CA LEU A 75 -0.55 21.32 -2.59
C LEU A 75 -1.10 22.38 -3.55
N SER A 76 -0.24 23.22 -4.12
CA SER A 76 -0.64 24.20 -5.14
C SER A 76 -0.58 23.61 -6.55
N SER A 77 0.45 22.82 -6.85
CA SER A 77 0.60 22.12 -8.11
C SER A 77 1.50 20.89 -7.94
N TYR A 78 1.48 19.98 -8.91
CA TYR A 78 2.39 18.85 -8.96
C TYR A 78 2.70 18.47 -10.40
N ALA A 79 3.81 17.75 -10.59
CA ALA A 79 4.15 17.09 -11.84
C ALA A 79 4.65 15.68 -11.56
N VAL A 80 4.03 14.68 -12.20
CA VAL A 80 4.56 13.32 -12.23
C VAL A 80 5.79 13.33 -13.14
N LEU A 81 6.92 12.88 -12.60
CA LEU A 81 8.20 12.88 -13.30
C LEU A 81 8.41 11.52 -13.98
N PRO A 82 9.22 11.43 -15.05
CA PRO A 82 9.64 10.14 -15.58
C PRO A 82 10.47 9.38 -14.55
N GLY A 83 10.43 8.04 -14.62
CA GLY A 83 11.20 7.17 -13.73
C GLY A 83 10.37 6.23 -12.87
N ASP A 84 9.10 6.04 -13.19
CA ASP A 84 8.25 5.01 -12.60
C ASP A 84 8.94 3.64 -12.66
N ARG A 85 8.88 2.89 -11.56
CA ARG A 85 9.40 1.53 -11.51
C ARG A 85 8.56 0.65 -10.59
N ALA A 86 8.34 -0.59 -11.00
CA ALA A 86 7.73 -1.59 -10.14
C ALA A 86 8.69 -1.95 -8.98
N VAL A 87 8.17 -1.94 -7.75
CA VAL A 87 8.87 -2.36 -6.54
C VAL A 87 7.95 -3.31 -5.78
N GLY A 88 8.12 -4.61 -6.00
CA GLY A 88 7.22 -5.62 -5.47
C GLY A 88 5.78 -5.40 -5.96
N PRO A 89 4.78 -5.29 -5.07
CA PRO A 89 3.38 -5.07 -5.44
C PRO A 89 3.01 -3.58 -5.65
N SER A 90 3.98 -2.66 -5.63
CA SER A 90 3.74 -1.22 -5.72
C SER A 90 4.47 -0.58 -6.88
N LEU A 91 3.93 0.53 -7.39
CA LEU A 91 4.61 1.41 -8.33
C LEU A 91 5.32 2.53 -7.56
N ALA A 92 6.63 2.66 -7.71
CA ALA A 92 7.36 3.82 -7.20
C ALA A 92 7.31 4.95 -8.23
N CYS A 93 6.64 6.05 -7.90
CA CYS A 93 6.37 7.18 -8.79
C CYS A 93 7.09 8.44 -8.29
N PRO A 94 8.08 8.99 -9.01
CA PRO A 94 8.70 10.25 -8.66
C PRO A 94 7.78 11.44 -8.99
N VAL A 95 7.63 12.39 -8.07
CA VAL A 95 6.72 13.54 -8.21
C VAL A 95 7.43 14.82 -7.76
N ALA A 96 7.27 15.90 -8.51
CA ALA A 96 7.57 17.25 -8.04
C ALA A 96 6.30 17.88 -7.46
N LEU A 97 6.39 18.41 -6.24
CA LEU A 97 5.31 19.05 -5.50
C LEU A 97 5.64 20.53 -5.31
N GLU A 98 4.67 21.40 -5.59
CA GLU A 98 4.69 22.78 -5.11
C GLU A 98 3.73 22.90 -3.92
N LEU A 99 4.27 23.22 -2.75
CA LEU A 99 3.54 23.26 -1.50
C LEU A 99 3.46 24.68 -0.94
N VAL A 100 2.39 24.97 -0.23
CA VAL A 100 2.23 26.13 0.64
C VAL A 100 2.13 25.62 2.08
N GLU A 101 3.16 25.88 2.88
CA GLU A 101 3.20 25.48 4.29
C GLU A 101 2.19 26.27 5.14
N PRO A 102 1.86 25.82 6.37
CA PRO A 102 0.97 26.55 7.28
C PRO A 102 1.37 28.01 7.55
N GLY A 103 2.64 28.38 7.36
CA GLY A 103 3.14 29.76 7.43
C GLY A 103 3.03 30.57 6.13
N GLY A 104 2.41 30.03 5.09
CA GLY A 104 2.25 30.68 3.78
C GLY A 104 3.49 30.62 2.88
N ARG A 105 4.60 30.05 3.36
CA ARG A 105 5.83 29.87 2.57
C ARG A 105 5.61 28.85 1.46
N ARG A 106 6.05 29.19 0.25
CA ARG A 106 6.07 28.30 -0.91
C ARG A 106 7.36 27.49 -0.93
N VAL A 107 7.25 26.19 -1.15
CA VAL A 107 8.39 25.28 -1.30
C VAL A 107 8.16 24.31 -2.44
N GLU A 108 9.23 23.95 -3.13
CA GLU A 108 9.24 22.86 -4.10
C GLU A 108 9.92 21.65 -3.46
N LYS A 109 9.32 20.46 -3.62
CA LYS A 109 9.88 19.20 -3.16
C LYS A 109 9.80 18.14 -4.24
N ARG A 110 10.82 17.30 -4.34
CA ARG A 110 10.83 16.13 -5.23
C ARG A 110 10.81 14.89 -4.36
N VAL A 111 9.77 14.09 -4.53
CA VAL A 111 9.42 12.98 -3.64
C VAL A 111 9.22 11.72 -4.47
N THR A 112 9.24 10.55 -3.81
CA THR A 112 8.83 9.30 -4.45
C THR A 112 7.68 8.68 -3.67
N TYR A 113 6.57 8.41 -4.34
CA TYR A 113 5.45 7.67 -3.76
C TYR A 113 5.52 6.20 -4.13
N ALA A 114 5.38 5.30 -3.16
CA ALA A 114 4.96 3.93 -3.40
C ALA A 114 3.43 3.88 -3.47
N VAL A 115 2.94 3.36 -4.58
CA VAL A 115 1.52 3.30 -4.87
C VAL A 115 1.09 1.85 -5.01
N GLY A 116 0.22 1.40 -4.10
CA GLY A 116 -0.35 0.05 -4.11
C GLY A 116 -1.84 0.09 -4.46
N THR A 117 -2.35 -0.97 -5.08
CA THR A 117 -3.77 -1.09 -5.46
C THR A 117 -4.48 -2.29 -4.84
N ASP A 118 -3.75 -3.21 -4.20
CA ASP A 118 -4.28 -4.44 -3.57
C ASP A 118 -3.65 -4.61 -2.17
N PRO A 119 -4.43 -4.96 -1.13
CA PRO A 119 -5.88 -5.19 -1.17
C PRO A 119 -6.70 -3.89 -1.19
N ASN A 120 -6.14 -2.79 -0.67
CA ASN A 120 -6.75 -1.46 -0.68
C ASN A 120 -5.77 -0.46 -1.33
N PRO A 121 -6.28 0.54 -2.09
CA PRO A 121 -5.44 1.60 -2.65
C PRO A 121 -4.63 2.34 -1.59
N SER A 122 -3.35 2.61 -1.88
CA SER A 122 -2.48 3.38 -0.99
C SER A 122 -1.46 4.22 -1.74
N VAL A 123 -1.14 5.39 -1.19
CA VAL A 123 -0.10 6.32 -1.67
C VAL A 123 0.77 6.70 -0.47
N ILE A 124 2.02 6.26 -0.46
CA ILE A 124 2.93 6.41 0.68
C ILE A 124 4.24 7.01 0.21
N ARG A 125 4.66 8.13 0.81
CA ARG A 125 5.94 8.76 0.53
C ARG A 125 7.13 7.91 1.05
N GLN A 126 8.25 7.87 0.32
CA GLN A 126 9.38 6.95 0.59
C GLN A 126 10.76 7.60 0.80
N ASP A 127 10.90 8.91 0.60
CA ASP A 127 12.17 9.64 0.69
C ASP A 127 12.54 10.11 2.11
#